data_AF-A0A174YPM3-F1
#
_entry.id   AF-A0A174YPM3-F1
#
_cell.length_a   1.000
_cell.length_b   1.000
_cell.length_c   1.000
_cell.angle_alpha   90.00
_cell.angle_beta   90.00
_cell.angle_gamma   90.00
#
_symmetry.space_group_name_H-M   'P 1'
#
loop_
_entity.id
_entity.type
_entity.pdbx_description
1 polymer ?
#
loop_
_entity_poly.entity_id
_entity_poly.type
_entity_poly.pdbx_seq_one_letter_code
_entity_poly.pdbx_strand_id
1 'polypeptide(L)'
;MDRVFHHDDSMYVAANKVYTKADGVAYSDAECKVSIDAETLEKLFLEGMVVVVDGASYKPISCKVASKVATVTYVTADSSAATTAKLATVKSK
;
A
#
# COMPACT_ATOMS: atom_id res chain seq x y z
N MET A 1 8.19 12.44 -20.86
CA MET A 1 8.03 12.69 -19.41
C MET A 1 6.75 12.03 -19.00
N ASP A 2 6.82 11.07 -18.10
CA ASP A 2 5.64 10.54 -17.44
C ASP A 2 5.15 11.55 -16.40
N ARG A 3 3.83 11.71 -16.33
CA ARG A 3 3.17 12.68 -15.44
C ARG A 3 2.15 11.93 -14.61
N VAL A 4 2.17 12.18 -13.30
CA VAL A 4 1.13 11.73 -12.39
C VAL A 4 0.14 12.88 -12.24
N PHE A 5 -1.14 12.59 -12.46
CA PHE A 5 -2.21 13.57 -12.37
C PHE A 5 -3.09 13.26 -11.17
N HIS A 6 -3.51 14.29 -10.44
CA HIS A 6 -4.65 14.15 -9.54
C HIS A 6 -5.93 14.11 -10.37
N HIS A 7 -6.82 13.16 -10.09
CA HIS A 7 -8.15 13.12 -10.68
C HIS A 7 -9.10 14.04 -9.89
N ASP A 8 -10.03 14.68 -10.57
CA ASP A 8 -11.05 15.57 -9.98
C ASP A 8 -11.90 14.86 -8.91
N ASP A 9 -12.28 13.61 -9.16
CA ASP A 9 -12.99 12.75 -8.20
C ASP A 9 -12.16 12.43 -6.94
N SER A 10 -10.83 12.50 -7.04
CA SER A 10 -9.88 12.26 -5.94
C SER A 10 -9.33 13.55 -5.31
N MET A 11 -9.73 14.72 -5.81
CA MET A 11 -9.08 16.01 -5.50
C MET A 11 -9.15 16.40 -4.01
N TYR A 12 -10.14 15.88 -3.29
CA TYR A 12 -10.32 16.07 -1.84
C TYR A 12 -9.92 14.84 -1.00
N VAL A 13 -9.51 13.75 -1.64
CA VAL A 13 -9.08 12.53 -0.95
C VAL A 13 -7.62 12.67 -0.57
N ALA A 14 -7.33 12.82 0.73
CA ALA A 14 -5.96 13.01 1.21
C ALA A 14 -5.08 11.76 1.07
N ALA A 15 -5.67 10.56 1.14
CA ALA A 15 -5.03 9.28 0.87
C ALA A 15 -6.07 8.15 0.85
N ASN A 16 -5.85 7.14 0.01
CA ASN A 16 -6.61 5.90 0.03
C ASN A 16 -5.97 4.88 0.99
N LYS A 17 -6.78 4.16 1.76
CA LYS A 17 -6.28 3.10 2.65
C LYS A 17 -6.23 1.77 1.91
N VAL A 18 -5.09 1.10 1.97
CA VAL A 18 -4.88 -0.27 1.50
C VAL A 18 -4.63 -1.15 2.72
N TYR A 19 -5.42 -2.19 2.87
CA TYR A 19 -5.34 -3.10 4.01
C TYR A 19 -4.51 -4.32 3.65
N THR A 20 -3.80 -4.88 4.63
CA THR A 20 -3.13 -6.16 4.47
C THR A 20 -3.15 -6.94 5.77
N LYS A 21 -3.07 -8.27 5.65
CA LYS A 21 -3.01 -9.23 6.75
C LYS A 21 -1.76 -10.09 6.60
N ALA A 22 -1.63 -11.14 7.40
CA ALA A 22 -0.45 -12.00 7.42
C ALA A 22 -0.10 -12.69 6.08
N ASP A 23 -0.99 -12.67 5.08
CA ASP A 23 -0.72 -13.20 3.73
C ASP A 23 0.06 -12.23 2.83
N GLY A 24 0.22 -10.97 3.25
CA GLY A 24 0.92 -9.93 2.51
C GLY A 24 0.20 -9.46 1.25
N VAL A 25 -1.09 -9.75 1.09
CA VAL A 25 -1.88 -9.31 -0.07
C VAL A 25 -2.53 -7.95 0.21
N ALA A 26 -2.66 -7.12 -0.81
CA ALA A 26 -3.32 -5.82 -0.77
C ALA A 26 -4.84 -5.95 -0.93
N TYR A 27 -5.59 -5.31 -0.03
CA TYR A 27 -7.04 -5.30 0.00
C TYR A 27 -7.60 -3.87 0.05
N SER A 28 -8.76 -3.66 -0.58
CA SER A 28 -9.44 -2.35 -0.58
C SER A 28 -10.37 -2.14 0.61
N ASP A 29 -10.66 -3.20 1.37
CA ASP A 29 -11.53 -3.17 2.54
C ASP A 29 -10.84 -3.68 3.81
N ALA A 30 -11.30 -3.18 4.97
CA ALA A 30 -10.76 -3.55 6.28
C ALA A 30 -11.01 -5.02 6.66
N GLU A 31 -12.02 -5.67 6.08
CA GLU A 31 -12.28 -7.11 6.28
C GLU A 31 -11.35 -7.99 5.42
N CYS A 32 -10.52 -7.39 4.57
CA CYS A 32 -9.59 -8.06 3.66
C CYS A 32 -10.28 -9.10 2.76
N LYS A 33 -11.41 -8.73 2.15
CA LYS A 33 -12.22 -9.57 1.25
C LYS A 33 -11.97 -9.29 -0.23
N VAL A 34 -11.75 -8.03 -0.59
CA VAL A 34 -11.60 -7.56 -1.97
C VAL A 34 -10.13 -7.28 -2.24
N SER A 35 -9.48 -8.21 -2.95
CA SER A 35 -8.09 -8.07 -3.35
C SER A 35 -7.93 -7.04 -4.46
N ILE A 36 -6.80 -6.32 -4.44
CA ILE A 36 -6.46 -5.30 -5.43
C ILE A 36 -5.53 -5.90 -6.50
N ASP A 37 -5.80 -5.58 -7.77
CA ASP A 37 -4.93 -5.91 -8.91
C ASP A 37 -3.69 -5.01 -8.97
N ALA A 38 -2.72 -5.36 -9.82
CA ALA A 38 -1.45 -4.64 -9.88
C ALA A 38 -1.59 -3.18 -10.37
N GLU A 39 -2.44 -2.92 -11.36
CA GLU A 39 -2.60 -1.59 -11.97
C GLU A 39 -3.25 -0.63 -10.97
N THR A 40 -4.30 -1.09 -10.29
CA THR A 40 -4.96 -0.33 -9.24
C THR A 40 -4.02 -0.05 -8.07
N LEU A 41 -3.23 -1.03 -7.63
CA LEU A 41 -2.30 -0.83 -6.50
C LEU A 41 -1.19 0.17 -6.84
N GLU A 42 -0.67 0.15 -8.07
CA GLU A 42 0.30 1.13 -8.54
C GLU A 42 -0.29 2.54 -8.58
N LYS A 43 -1.50 2.70 -9.11
CA LYS A 43 -2.21 3.98 -9.12
C LYS A 43 -2.41 4.53 -7.70
N LEU A 44 -2.87 3.69 -6.77
CA LEU A 44 -3.06 4.08 -5.37
C LEU A 44 -1.74 4.52 -4.72
N PHE A 45 -0.62 3.87 -5.04
CA PHE A 45 0.69 4.32 -4.58
C PHE A 45 1.04 5.72 -5.09
N LEU A 46 0.81 5.99 -6.39
CA LEU A 46 1.08 7.31 -6.99
C LEU A 46 0.17 8.42 -6.43
N GLU A 47 -1.06 8.08 -6.02
CA GLU A 47 -2.01 8.98 -5.36
C GLU A 47 -1.72 9.17 -3.85
N GLY A 48 -0.69 8.53 -3.30
CA GLY A 48 -0.29 8.74 -1.90
C GLY A 48 -1.05 7.89 -0.89
N MET A 49 -1.34 6.62 -1.22
CA MET A 49 -2.01 5.69 -0.32
C MET A 49 -1.33 5.51 1.05
N VAL A 50 -2.09 4.95 1.99
CA VAL A 50 -1.65 4.52 3.33
C VAL A 50 -1.88 3.02 3.47
N VAL A 51 -0.86 2.28 3.90
CA VAL A 51 -0.97 0.85 4.20
C VAL A 51 -1.45 0.66 5.63
N VAL A 52 -2.49 -0.14 5.85
CA VAL A 52 -3.04 -0.44 7.17
C VAL A 52 -2.81 -1.91 7.50
N VAL A 53 -2.14 -2.16 8.63
CA VAL A 53 -1.86 -3.51 9.15
C VAL A 53 -2.30 -3.56 10.61
N ASP A 54 -3.21 -4.46 10.95
CA ASP A 54 -3.71 -4.64 12.32
C ASP A 54 -4.13 -3.32 13.01
N GLY A 55 -4.70 -2.39 12.23
CA GLY A 55 -5.15 -1.07 12.68
C GLY A 55 -4.06 0.02 12.70
N ALA A 56 -2.79 -0.31 12.55
CA ALA A 56 -1.70 0.64 12.41
C ALA A 56 -1.58 1.15 10.96
N SER A 57 -1.35 2.45 10.78
CA SER A 57 -1.24 3.10 9.46
C SER A 57 0.22 3.43 9.14
N TYR A 58 0.67 3.07 7.94
CA TYR A 58 2.04 3.23 7.46
C TYR A 58 2.07 3.94 6.12
N LYS A 59 3.05 4.83 5.94
CA LYS A 59 3.33 5.43 4.62
C LYS A 59 4.21 4.49 3.80
N PRO A 60 3.84 4.20 2.55
CA PRO A 60 4.68 3.41 1.65
C PRO A 60 5.90 4.22 1.22
N ILE A 61 7.00 3.52 0.96
CA ILE A 61 8.30 4.10 0.57
C ILE A 61 8.67 3.80 -0.87
N SER A 62 8.17 2.69 -1.43
CA SER A 62 8.42 2.31 -2.81
C SER A 62 7.31 1.40 -3.34
N CYS A 63 7.13 1.43 -4.66
CA CYS A 63 6.30 0.49 -5.41
C CYS A 63 7.10 -0.03 -6.60
N LYS A 64 6.98 -1.32 -6.90
CA LYS A 64 7.56 -1.95 -8.08
C LYS A 64 6.55 -2.90 -8.69
N VAL A 65 6.25 -2.70 -9.97
CA VAL A 65 5.45 -3.65 -10.76
C VAL A 65 6.38 -4.55 -11.56
N ALA A 66 6.23 -5.86 -11.39
CA ALA A 66 6.95 -6.87 -12.17
C ALA A 66 6.03 -8.05 -12.44
N SER A 67 6.03 -8.57 -13.67
CA SER A 67 5.23 -9.73 -14.06
C SER A 67 3.75 -9.64 -13.67
N LYS A 68 3.13 -8.45 -13.82
CA LYS A 68 1.75 -8.14 -13.42
C LYS A 68 1.46 -8.25 -11.92
N VAL A 69 2.50 -8.14 -11.08
CA VAL A 69 2.36 -8.05 -9.62
C VAL A 69 2.99 -6.74 -9.16
N ALA A 70 2.19 -5.90 -8.50
CA ALA A 70 2.66 -4.70 -7.84
C ALA A 70 3.11 -5.06 -6.42
N THR A 71 4.32 -4.67 -6.05
CA THR A 71 4.87 -4.85 -4.69
C THR A 71 5.17 -3.49 -4.10
N VAL A 72 4.53 -3.18 -2.98
CA VAL A 72 4.74 -1.94 -2.22
C VAL A 72 5.53 -2.26 -0.96
N THR A 73 6.57 -1.48 -0.69
CA THR A 73 7.35 -1.57 0.54
C THR A 73 6.95 -0.44 1.49
N TYR A 74 6.86 -0.75 2.78
CA TYR A 74 6.62 0.21 3.86
C TYR A 74 7.51 -0.15 5.07
N VAL A 75 7.65 0.79 6.00
CA VAL A 75 8.48 0.62 7.21
C VAL A 75 7.58 0.41 8.41
N THR A 76 7.89 -0.61 9.22
CA THR A 76 7.25 -0.87 10.51
C THR A 76 8.28 -0.85 11.63
N ALA A 77 7.81 -0.81 12.88
CA ALA A 77 8.67 -1.10 14.02
C ALA A 77 8.95 -2.61 14.12
N ASP A 78 10.15 -2.97 14.54
CA ASP A 78 10.45 -4.34 14.95
C ASP A 78 9.82 -4.61 16.33
N SER A 79 9.06 -5.71 16.45
CA SER A 79 8.40 -6.10 17.70
C SER A 79 9.31 -6.83 18.69
N SER A 80 10.51 -7.24 18.24
CA SER A 80 11.50 -7.98 19.02
C SER A 80 12.64 -7.09 19.52
N ALA A 81 12.94 -5.98 18.84
CA ALA A 81 13.97 -5.04 19.23
C ALA A 81 13.44 -3.60 19.22
N ALA A 82 13.28 -3.01 20.42
CA ALA A 82 12.84 -1.64 20.58
C ALA A 82 13.67 -0.67 19.71
N THR A 83 13.00 0.32 19.11
CA THR A 83 13.59 1.39 18.27
C THR A 83 14.20 0.96 16.93
N THR A 84 14.07 -0.31 16.53
CA THR A 84 14.55 -0.79 15.23
C THR A 84 13.44 -0.71 14.18
N ALA A 85 13.77 -0.20 12.99
CA ALA A 85 12.89 -0.17 11.83
C ALA A 85 13.03 -1.46 11.01
N LYS A 86 11.91 -2.01 10.54
CA LYS A 86 11.84 -3.19 9.68
C LYS A 86 11.12 -2.84 8.38
N LEU A 87 11.62 -3.38 7.27
CA LEU A 87 10.94 -3.30 5.98
C LEU A 87 9.91 -4.42 5.88
N ALA A 88 8.70 -4.05 5.48
CA ALA A 88 7.62 -4.96 5.17
C ALA A 88 7.07 -4.69 3.77
N THR A 89 6.42 -5.69 3.18
CA THR A 89 5.91 -5.61 1.81
C THR A 89 4.46 -6.04 1.75
N VAL A 90 3.68 -5.37 0.91
CA VAL A 90 2.36 -5.79 0.48
C VAL A 90 2.37 -5.95 -1.04
N LYS A 91 1.69 -6.96 -1.56
CA LYS A 91 1.63 -7.24 -3.01
C LYS A 91 0.19 -7.31 -3.52
N SER A 92 0.00 -6.98 -4.80
CA SER A 92 -1.25 -7.28 -5.49
C SER A 92 -1.46 -8.79 -5.59
N LYS A 93 -2.70 -9.20 -5.86
CA LYS A 93 -3.02 -10.60 -6.17
C LYS A 93 -2.43 -11.03 -7.51
#